data_AF-A0A920FIN3-F1
#
_entry.id   AF-A0A920FIN3-F1
#
_cell.length_a   1.000
_cell.length_b   1.000
_cell.length_c   1.000
_cell.angle_alpha   90.00
_cell.angle_beta   90.00
_cell.angle_gamma   90.00
#
_symmetry.space_group_name_H-M   'P 1'
#
loop_
_entity.id
_entity.type
_entity.pdbx_description
1 polymer ?
#
loop_
_entity_poly.entity_id
_entity_poly.type
_entity_poly.pdbx_seq_one_letter_code
_entity_poly.pdbx_strand_id
1 'polypeptide(L)'
;MKSIVNKSGQKVNIITNIDRKLPLEDIAKSQGKEIGELIKEIENIVASGTKINIDYHLNNILDEDTQQEIYDYFLEDAESDDISAAYDEFDGDFSEEELRLMKIKFMSEMAN
;
A
#
# COMPACT_ATOMS: atom_id res chain seq x y z
N MET A 1 15.38 -22.70 19.37
CA MET A 1 15.99 -21.95 18.26
C MET A 1 15.11 -20.75 17.96
N LYS A 2 15.50 -19.53 18.34
CA LYS A 2 14.80 -18.30 17.90
C LYS A 2 15.27 -18.06 16.46
N SER A 3 14.44 -18.42 15.49
CA SER A 3 14.64 -18.03 14.10
C SER A 3 14.74 -16.51 14.06
N ILE A 4 15.92 -15.99 13.74
CA ILE A 4 16.09 -14.59 13.40
C ILE A 4 15.40 -14.45 12.05
N VAL A 5 14.13 -14.05 12.06
CA VAL A 5 13.38 -13.74 10.84
C VAL A 5 14.19 -12.69 10.09
N ASN A 6 14.70 -13.04 8.90
CA ASN A 6 15.51 -12.14 8.06
C ASN A 6 14.60 -11.08 7.42
N LYS A 7 14.18 -10.10 8.23
CA LYS A 7 13.26 -9.02 7.85
C LYS A 7 13.77 -8.21 6.65
N SER A 8 15.09 -7.98 6.57
CA SER A 8 15.69 -7.24 5.45
C SER A 8 15.58 -8.01 4.12
N GLY A 9 15.80 -9.34 4.15
CA GLY A 9 15.63 -10.19 2.96
C GLY A 9 14.17 -10.26 2.49
N GLN A 10 13.22 -10.25 3.42
CA GLN A 10 11.79 -10.21 3.10
C GLN A 10 11.39 -8.90 2.42
N LYS A 11 11.82 -7.75 2.95
CA LYS A 11 11.56 -6.44 2.32
C LYS A 11 12.09 -6.35 0.90
N VAL A 12 13.34 -6.77 0.68
CA VAL A 12 13.96 -6.77 -0.67
C VAL A 12 13.17 -7.66 -1.63
N ASN A 13 12.67 -8.82 -1.17
CA ASN A 13 11.86 -9.72 -1.98
C ASN A 13 10.53 -9.07 -2.40
N ILE A 14 9.84 -8.40 -1.47
CA ILE A 14 8.59 -7.67 -1.75
C ILE A 14 8.82 -6.59 -2.80
N ILE A 15 9.83 -5.73 -2.60
CA ILE A 15 10.18 -4.66 -3.54
C ILE A 15 10.47 -5.25 -4.93
N THR A 16 11.30 -6.30 -4.99
CA THR A 16 11.66 -6.95 -6.26
C THR A 16 10.44 -7.53 -7.00
N ASN A 17 9.47 -8.07 -6.27
CA ASN A 17 8.27 -8.64 -6.88
C ASN A 17 7.28 -7.56 -7.33
N ILE A 18 7.18 -6.45 -6.59
CA ILE A 18 6.42 -5.26 -6.99
C ILE A 18 7.03 -4.65 -8.26
N ASP A 19 8.35 -4.54 -8.35
CA ASP A 19 9.04 -4.05 -9.55
C ASP A 19 8.80 -4.94 -10.78
N ARG A 20 8.60 -6.24 -10.56
CA ARG A 20 8.20 -7.22 -11.59
C ARG A 20 6.70 -7.21 -11.88
N LYS A 21 5.92 -6.37 -11.18
CA LYS A 21 4.48 -6.22 -11.30
C LYS A 21 3.72 -7.53 -11.09
N LEU A 22 4.18 -8.36 -10.15
CA LEU A 22 3.45 -9.55 -9.74
C LEU A 22 2.19 -9.14 -8.96
N PRO A 23 1.04 -9.85 -9.13
CA PRO A 23 -0.15 -9.58 -8.32
C PRO A 23 0.16 -9.61 -6.82
N LEU A 24 -0.35 -8.64 -6.07
CA LEU A 24 -0.07 -8.52 -4.63
C LEU A 24 -0.51 -9.78 -3.86
N GLU A 25 -1.61 -10.39 -4.28
CA GLU A 25 -2.12 -11.66 -3.76
C GLU A 25 -1.10 -12.79 -3.94
N ASP A 26 -0.42 -12.85 -5.09
CA ASP A 26 0.58 -13.87 -5.36
C ASP A 26 1.86 -13.62 -4.55
N ILE A 27 2.23 -12.35 -4.35
CA ILE A 27 3.34 -11.97 -3.46
C ILE A 27 3.02 -12.42 -2.03
N ALA A 28 1.81 -12.13 -1.53
CA ALA A 28 1.36 -12.51 -0.19
C ALA A 28 1.38 -14.04 0.00
N LYS A 29 0.79 -14.77 -0.95
CA LYS A 29 0.79 -16.25 -0.98
C LYS A 29 2.21 -16.83 -0.98
N SER A 30 3.13 -16.25 -1.76
CA SER A 30 4.52 -16.72 -1.82
C SER A 30 5.25 -16.61 -0.48
N GLN A 31 4.75 -15.77 0.42
CA GLN A 31 5.29 -15.57 1.78
C GLN A 31 4.42 -16.21 2.87
N GLY A 32 3.33 -16.90 2.51
CA GLY A 32 2.40 -17.50 3.46
C GLY A 32 1.65 -16.46 4.31
N LYS A 33 1.33 -15.31 3.72
CA LYS A 33 0.65 -14.17 4.36
C LYS A 33 -0.69 -13.91 3.72
N GLU A 34 -1.59 -13.32 4.51
CA GLU A 34 -2.79 -12.68 3.97
C GLU A 34 -2.44 -11.35 3.27
N ILE A 35 -3.29 -10.90 2.34
CA ILE A 35 -3.02 -9.66 1.58
C ILE A 35 -2.89 -8.44 2.51
N GLY A 36 -3.73 -8.33 3.54
CA GLY A 36 -3.66 -7.25 4.52
C GLY A 36 -2.33 -7.20 5.31
N GLU A 37 -1.69 -8.36 5.51
CA GLU A 37 -0.35 -8.42 6.13
C GLU A 37 0.74 -7.96 5.16
N LEU A 38 0.62 -8.31 3.87
CA LEU A 38 1.51 -7.80 2.83
C LEU A 38 1.38 -6.28 2.70
N ILE A 39 0.15 -5.74 2.63
CA ILE A 39 -0.12 -4.30 2.57
C ILE A 39 0.56 -3.60 3.74
N LYS A 40 0.45 -4.16 4.95
CA LYS A 40 1.15 -3.63 6.14
C LYS A 40 2.67 -3.60 5.99
N GLU A 41 3.26 -4.59 5.35
CA GLU A 41 4.70 -4.57 5.09
C GLU A 41 5.09 -3.56 4.03
N ILE A 42 4.24 -3.38 3.02
CA ILE A 42 4.40 -2.35 1.99
C ILE A 42 4.34 -0.95 2.61
N GLU A 43 3.37 -0.67 3.50
CA GLU A 43 3.30 0.58 4.27
C GLU A 43 4.62 0.84 5.03
N ASN A 44 5.16 -0.18 5.69
CA ASN A 44 6.44 -0.07 6.41
C ASN A 44 7.66 0.15 5.49
N ILE A 45 7.59 -0.32 4.24
CA ILE A 45 8.63 -0.07 3.23
C ILE A 45 8.58 1.39 2.79
N VAL A 46 7.39 1.90 2.45
CA VAL A 46 7.21 3.30 2.05
C VAL A 46 7.52 4.27 3.18
N ALA A 47 7.08 3.97 4.40
CA ALA A 47 7.41 4.75 5.59
C ALA A 47 8.92 4.81 5.90
N SER A 48 9.71 3.88 5.34
CA SER A 48 11.18 3.91 5.43
C SER A 48 11.86 4.74 4.33
N GLY A 49 11.08 5.46 3.50
CA GLY A 49 11.55 6.29 2.40
C GLY A 49 11.85 5.52 1.11
N THR A 50 11.41 4.25 1.03
CA THR A 50 11.59 3.46 -0.20
C THR A 50 10.43 3.73 -1.15
N LYS A 51 10.73 4.27 -2.32
CA LYS A 51 9.76 4.41 -3.41
C LYS A 51 9.39 3.05 -3.97
N ILE A 52 8.10 2.85 -4.17
CA ILE A 52 7.50 1.70 -4.84
C ILE A 52 6.41 2.18 -5.81
N ASN A 53 6.09 1.37 -6.81
CA ASN A 53 4.98 1.64 -7.71
C ASN A 53 4.01 0.46 -7.67
N ILE A 54 2.77 0.71 -7.22
CA ILE A 54 1.68 -0.26 -7.20
C ILE A 54 0.53 0.13 -8.14
N ASP A 55 0.75 1.07 -9.06
CA ASP A 55 -0.27 1.56 -10.01
C ASP A 55 -0.85 0.41 -10.84
N TYR A 56 -0.02 -0.59 -11.18
CA TYR A 56 -0.45 -1.76 -11.93
C TYR A 56 -1.52 -2.59 -11.20
N HIS A 57 -1.57 -2.53 -9.87
CA HIS A 57 -2.59 -3.19 -9.07
C HIS A 57 -3.79 -2.26 -8.87
N LEU A 58 -3.55 -0.99 -8.50
CA LEU A 58 -4.59 0.02 -8.32
C LEU A 58 -5.48 0.17 -9.56
N ASN A 59 -4.88 0.24 -10.75
CA ASN A 59 -5.61 0.35 -12.03
C ASN A 59 -6.49 -0.87 -12.36
N ASN A 60 -6.37 -1.99 -11.63
CA ASN A 60 -7.26 -3.14 -11.79
C ASN A 60 -8.45 -3.11 -10.82
N ILE A 61 -8.37 -2.33 -9.74
CA ILE A 61 -9.37 -2.33 -8.66
C ILE A 61 -10.13 -1.00 -8.56
N LEU A 62 -9.52 0.11 -8.99
CA LEU A 62 -10.11 1.46 -8.96
C LEU A 62 -9.96 2.13 -10.33
N ASP A 63 -10.99 2.84 -10.78
CA ASP A 63 -10.90 3.70 -11.95
C ASP A 63 -10.10 4.98 -11.68
N GLU A 64 -9.71 5.68 -12.75
CA GLU A 64 -8.84 6.86 -12.65
C GLU A 64 -9.48 8.00 -11.86
N ASP A 65 -10.79 8.21 -12.00
CA ASP A 65 -11.52 9.28 -11.31
C ASP A 65 -11.55 9.02 -9.80
N THR A 66 -11.83 7.78 -9.40
CA THR A 66 -11.82 7.33 -8.00
C THR A 66 -10.42 7.44 -7.38
N GLN A 67 -9.39 7.01 -8.12
CA GLN A 67 -8.02 7.16 -7.65
C GLN A 67 -7.65 8.63 -7.45
N GLN A 68 -8.08 9.51 -8.35
CA GLN A 68 -7.82 10.94 -8.23
C GLN A 68 -8.51 11.54 -7.01
N GLU A 69 -9.77 11.21 -6.77
CA GLU A 69 -10.54 11.66 -5.60
C GLU A 69 -9.86 11.28 -4.28
N ILE A 70 -9.48 10.00 -4.11
CA ILE A 70 -8.80 9.54 -2.90
C ILE A 70 -7.41 10.17 -2.76
N TYR A 71 -6.70 10.37 -3.88
CA TYR A 71 -5.40 11.02 -3.87
C TYR A 71 -5.49 12.49 -3.43
N ASP A 72 -6.48 13.23 -3.93
CA ASP A 72 -6.72 14.63 -3.59
C ASP A 72 -7.05 14.78 -2.10
N TYR A 73 -7.87 13.88 -1.53
CA TYR A 73 -8.09 13.83 -0.09
C TYR A 73 -6.78 13.72 0.71
N PHE A 74 -5.89 12.79 0.34
CA PHE A 74 -4.60 12.65 1.05
C PHE A 74 -3.66 13.85 0.84
N LEU A 75 -3.82 14.59 -0.26
CA LEU A 75 -3.01 15.76 -0.58
C LEU A 75 -3.49 17.03 0.13
N GLU A 76 -4.79 17.27 0.18
CA GLU A 76 -5.38 18.55 0.58
C GLU A 76 -6.11 18.50 1.93
N ASP A 77 -6.77 17.40 2.27
CA ASP A 77 -7.71 17.31 3.41
C ASP A 77 -7.18 16.48 4.59
N ALA A 78 -6.37 15.45 4.32
CA ALA A 78 -5.91 14.53 5.35
C ALA A 78 -4.98 15.22 6.37
N GLU A 79 -5.48 15.42 7.60
CA GLU A 79 -4.71 16.00 8.70
C GLU A 79 -3.75 15.00 9.38
N SER A 80 -3.94 13.71 9.13
CA SER A 80 -3.16 12.63 9.72
C SER A 80 -3.03 11.44 8.78
N ASP A 81 -2.18 10.49 9.15
CA ASP A 81 -2.00 9.24 8.44
C ASP A 81 -2.99 8.15 8.91
N ASP A 82 -4.01 8.49 9.71
CA ASP A 82 -5.03 7.53 10.15
C ASP A 82 -5.99 7.17 9.01
N ILE A 83 -6.07 5.88 8.70
CA ILE A 83 -6.99 5.36 7.69
C ILE A 83 -8.45 5.44 8.18
N SER A 84 -8.69 5.40 9.48
CA SER A 84 -10.04 5.49 10.05
C SER A 84 -10.67 6.85 9.72
N ALA A 85 -9.87 7.92 9.75
CA ALA A 85 -10.33 9.26 9.35
C ALA A 85 -10.70 9.31 7.86
N ALA A 86 -9.91 8.67 6.99
CA ALA A 86 -10.24 8.56 5.57
C ALA A 86 -11.52 7.74 5.36
N TYR A 87 -11.68 6.65 6.09
CA TYR A 87 -12.88 5.81 6.00
C TYR A 87 -14.16 6.57 6.41
N ASP A 88 -14.07 7.37 7.47
CA ASP A 88 -15.17 8.22 7.94
C ASP A 88 -15.47 9.36 6.95
N GLU A 89 -14.46 9.98 6.33
CA GLU A 89 -14.64 11.06 5.34
C GLU A 89 -15.40 10.58 4.10
N PHE A 90 -15.08 9.38 3.63
CA PHE A 90 -15.75 8.78 2.48
C PHE A 90 -17.03 8.01 2.84
N ASP A 91 -17.55 8.15 4.07
CA ASP A 91 -18.78 7.50 4.54
C ASP A 91 -18.85 5.97 4.25
N GLY A 92 -17.69 5.30 4.14
CA GLY A 92 -17.57 3.88 3.80
C GLY A 92 -17.78 3.52 2.32
N ASP A 93 -17.73 4.49 1.39
CA ASP A 93 -17.78 4.26 -0.07
C ASP A 93 -16.57 3.46 -0.58
N PHE A 94 -15.46 3.50 0.16
CA PHE A 94 -14.26 2.73 -0.11
C PHE A 94 -13.94 1.76 1.03
N SER A 95 -13.43 0.59 0.68
CA SER A 95 -12.90 -0.34 1.66
C SER A 95 -11.62 0.19 2.30
N GLU A 96 -11.35 -0.26 3.53
CA GLU A 96 -10.08 0.04 4.22
C GLU A 96 -8.87 -0.36 3.37
N GLU A 97 -8.99 -1.45 2.60
CA GLU A 97 -7.92 -1.94 1.73
C GLU A 97 -7.62 -0.98 0.57
N GLU A 98 -8.65 -0.49 -0.11
CA GLU A 98 -8.51 0.48 -1.20
C GLU A 98 -7.88 1.79 -0.71
N LEU A 99 -8.35 2.31 0.42
CA LEU A 99 -7.80 3.52 1.04
C LEU A 99 -6.34 3.34 1.44
N ARG A 100 -5.97 2.18 1.98
CA ARG A 100 -4.58 1.87 2.34
C ARG A 100 -3.67 1.78 1.12
N LEU A 101 -4.13 1.16 0.04
CA LEU A 101 -3.38 1.08 -1.21
C LEU A 101 -3.19 2.46 -1.84
N MET A 102 -4.21 3.31 -1.84
CA MET A 102 -4.09 4.70 -2.31
C MET A 102 -3.13 5.53 -1.44
N LYS A 103 -3.20 5.39 -0.11
CA LYS A 103 -2.24 6.01 0.81
C LYS A 103 -0.80 5.56 0.52
N ILE A 104 -0.59 4.27 0.22
CA ILE A 104 0.73 3.74 -0.15
C ILE A 104 1.26 4.46 -1.41
N LYS A 105 0.43 4.61 -2.44
CA LYS A 105 0.78 5.36 -3.66
C LYS A 105 1.16 6.80 -3.32
N PHE A 106 0.30 7.52 -2.61
CA PHE A 106 0.52 8.90 -2.18
C PHE A 106 1.85 9.05 -1.43
N MET A 107 2.07 8.25 -0.39
CA MET A 107 3.29 8.31 0.43
C MET A 107 4.55 7.99 -0.37
N SER A 108 4.45 7.07 -1.35
CA SER A 108 5.58 6.70 -2.22
C SER A 108 5.96 7.83 -3.18
N GLU A 109 4.99 8.57 -3.69
CA GLU A 109 5.20 9.71 -4.59
C GLU A 109 5.69 10.96 -3.84
N MET A 110 5.21 11.16 -2.61
CA MET A 110 5.60 12.28 -1.74
C MET A 110 6.92 12.07 -1.00
N ALA A 111 7.41 10.83 -0.88
CA ALA A 111 8.72 10.56 -0.31
C ALA A 111 9.83 11.18 -1.18
N ASN A 112 10.40 12.31 -0.78
CA ASN A 112 11.64 12.90 -1.31
C ASN A 112 12.60 13.27 -0.18
#